data_AF-A0A6V7IDF8-F1
#
_entry.id   AF-A0A6V7IDF8-F1
#
_cell.length_a   1.000
_cell.length_b   1.000
_cell.length_c   1.000
_cell.angle_alpha   90.00
_cell.angle_beta   90.00
_cell.angle_gamma   90.00
#
_symmetry.space_group_name_H-M   'P 1'
#
loop_
_entity.id
_entity.type
_entity.pdbx_description
1 polymer ?
#
loop_
_entity_poly.entity_id
_entity_poly.type
_entity_poly.pdbx_seq_one_letter_code
_entity_poly.pdbx_strand_id
1 'polypeptide(L)' 'FLLAASDICTKLKMFGYWADFINPFSGQPYLNPHKNGTLYKTDERFRCLGFKIDKKNSCKLISHENSGTDFI' A
#
# COMPACT_ATOMS: atom_id res chain seq x y z
N PHE A 1 -1.48 4.61 9.91
CA PHE A 1 -2.07 4.03 8.68
C PHE A 1 -3.27 3.10 8.95
N LEU A 2 -3.11 1.91 9.57
CA LEU A 2 -4.17 0.89 9.66
C LEU A 2 -5.52 1.41 10.19
N LEU A 3 -5.52 2.14 11.30
CA LEU A 3 -6.74 2.68 11.91
C LEU A 3 -7.44 3.69 10.97
N ALA A 4 -6.68 4.60 10.38
CA ALA A 4 -7.22 5.60 9.45
C ALA A 4 -7.76 4.96 8.16
N ALA A 5 -7.04 4.00 7.58
CA ALA A 5 -7.47 3.30 6.38
C ALA A 5 -8.75 2.47 6.64
N SER A 6 -8.86 1.86 7.83
CA SER A 6 -10.07 1.15 8.26
C SER A 6 -11.27 2.09 8.42
N ASP A 7 -11.07 3.27 9.03
CA ASP A 7 -12.13 4.29 9.19
C ASP A 7 -12.62 4.80 7.81
N ILE A 8 -11.70 5.07 6.88
CA ILE A 8 -12.02 5.48 5.51
C ILE A 8 -12.83 4.39 4.78
N CYS A 9 -12.38 3.12 4.85
CA CYS A 9 -13.10 2.01 4.22
C CYS A 9 -14.51 1.85 4.82
N THR A 10 -14.65 2.03 6.12
CA THR A 10 -15.95 1.98 6.81
C THR A 10 -16.87 3.06 6.28
N LYS A 11 -16.40 4.32 6.21
CA LYS A 11 -17.18 5.43 5.65
C LYS A 11 -17.59 5.19 4.20
N LEU A 12 -16.68 4.73 3.34
CA LEU A 12 -16.99 4.41 1.94
C LEU A 12 -18.07 3.33 1.83
N LYS A 13 -17.98 2.28 2.66
CA LYS A 13 -18.98 1.21 2.72
C LYS A 13 -20.35 1.69 3.19
N MET A 14 -20.40 2.66 4.12
CA MET A 14 -21.66 3.27 4.56
C MET A 14 -22.40 3.99 3.41
N PHE A 15 -21.67 4.51 2.42
CA PHE A 15 -22.25 5.10 1.21
C PHE A 15 -22.52 4.07 0.09
N GLY A 16 -22.37 2.77 0.36
CA GLY A 16 -22.63 1.71 -0.61
C GLY A 16 -21.45 1.42 -1.55
N TYR A 17 -20.30 2.06 -1.37
CA TYR A 17 -19.10 1.75 -2.16
C TYR A 17 -18.37 0.52 -1.61
N TRP A 18 -17.82 -0.29 -2.51
CA TRP A 18 -16.83 -1.29 -2.10
C TRP A 18 -15.51 -0.59 -1.76
N ALA A 19 -14.89 -0.98 -0.64
CA ALA A 19 -13.59 -0.47 -0.20
C ALA A 19 -12.82 -1.51 0.61
N ASP A 20 -11.52 -1.59 0.37
CA ASP A 20 -10.53 -2.34 1.14
C ASP A 20 -9.16 -1.66 0.95
N PHE A 21 -8.17 -2.04 1.75
CA PHE A 21 -6.80 -1.56 1.62
C PHE A 21 -5.79 -2.69 1.84
N ILE A 22 -4.57 -2.51 1.33
CA ILE A 22 -3.50 -3.48 1.53
C ILE A 22 -2.80 -3.22 2.87
N ASN A 23 -2.73 -4.24 3.71
CA ASN A 23 -1.96 -4.20 4.94
C ASN A 23 -0.46 -4.14 4.60
N PRO A 24 0.27 -3.09 4.99
CA PRO A 24 1.67 -2.91 4.63
C PRO A 24 2.60 -3.98 5.26
N PHE A 25 2.18 -4.69 6.30
CA PHE A 25 3.00 -5.73 6.93
C PHE A 25 2.86 -7.09 6.23
N SER A 26 1.67 -7.45 5.77
CA SER A 26 1.42 -8.73 5.10
C SER A 26 1.41 -8.65 3.57
N GLY A 27 1.19 -7.45 3.01
CA GLY A 27 0.92 -7.26 1.59
C GLY A 27 -0.43 -7.84 1.15
N GLN A 28 -1.33 -8.15 2.08
CA GLN A 28 -2.65 -8.73 1.81
C GLN A 28 -3.76 -7.69 1.96
N PRO A 29 -4.93 -7.87 1.31
CA PRO A 29 -6.11 -7.10 1.65
C PRO A 29 -6.43 -7.23 3.15
N TYR A 30 -6.76 -6.11 3.80
CA TYR A 30 -6.93 -6.06 5.24
C TYR A 30 -8.26 -6.69 5.67
N LEU A 31 -9.34 -6.46 4.92
CA LEU A 31 -10.69 -6.91 5.29
C LEU A 31 -10.99 -8.31 4.76
N ASN A 32 -10.41 -8.70 3.63
CA ASN A 32 -10.57 -10.05 3.04
C ASN A 32 -9.21 -10.67 2.69
N PRO A 33 -8.49 -11.25 3.68
CA PRO A 33 -7.21 -11.88 3.42
C PRO A 33 -7.41 -13.12 2.51
N HIS A 34 -6.74 -13.14 1.36
CA HIS A 34 -6.74 -14.28 0.45
C HIS A 34 -5.35 -14.94 0.40
N LYS A 35 -5.30 -16.24 0.11
CA LYS A 35 -4.02 -16.98 0.09
C LYS A 35 -3.19 -16.78 -1.20
N ASN A 36 -3.76 -16.13 -2.23
CA ASN A 36 -3.26 -16.28 -3.61
C ASN A 36 -2.61 -15.02 -4.23
N GLY A 37 -2.38 -13.94 -3.47
CA GLY A 37 -1.65 -12.79 -4.01
C GLY A 37 -1.23 -11.78 -2.95
N THR A 38 0.04 -11.39 -2.94
CA THR A 38 0.58 -10.30 -2.11
C THR A 38 0.87 -9.09 -3.01
N LEU A 39 0.39 -7.90 -2.63
CA LEU A 39 0.94 -6.62 -3.09
C LEU A 39 1.90 -6.15 -2.01
N TYR A 40 3.19 -6.47 -2.16
CA TYR A 40 4.19 -6.14 -1.15
C TYR A 40 4.71 -4.70 -1.31
N LYS A 41 5.26 -4.15 -0.22
CA LYS A 41 5.81 -2.79 -0.05
C LYS A 41 6.78 -2.28 -1.13
N THR A 42 7.18 -3.13 -2.08
CA THR A 42 8.21 -2.85 -3.07
C THR A 42 7.87 -3.44 -4.44
N ASP A 43 6.58 -3.58 -4.69
CA ASP A 43 6.09 -4.03 -5.97
C ASP A 43 6.43 -3.01 -7.07
N GLU A 44 6.88 -3.46 -8.24
CA GLU A 44 7.23 -2.56 -9.34
C GLU A 44 6.04 -1.76 -9.86
N ARG A 45 4.82 -2.23 -9.56
CA ARG A 45 3.57 -1.51 -9.82
C ARG A 45 3.51 -0.14 -9.15
N PHE A 46 4.25 0.12 -8.06
CA PHE A 46 4.28 1.47 -7.47
C PHE A 46 4.95 2.51 -8.39
N ARG A 47 5.72 2.09 -9.41
CA ARG A 47 6.27 3.03 -10.42
C ARG A 47 5.16 3.74 -11.21
N CYS A 48 4.07 3.04 -11.48
CA CYS A 48 2.92 3.61 -12.20
C CYS A 48 2.12 4.62 -11.37
N LEU A 49 2.45 4.78 -10.08
CA LEU A 49 1.80 5.71 -9.16
C LEU A 49 2.68 6.95 -8.86
N GLY A 50 3.73 7.17 -9.65
CA GLY A 50 4.62 8.34 -9.49
C GLY A 50 5.73 8.17 -8.45
N PHE A 51 5.96 6.94 -7.97
CA PHE A 51 7.09 6.65 -7.09
C PHE A 51 8.29 6.14 -7.87
N LYS A 52 9.49 6.56 -7.45
CA LYS A 52 10.74 5.98 -7.93
C LYS A 52 11.07 4.72 -7.13
N ILE A 53 11.38 3.62 -7.83
CA ILE A 53 11.75 2.35 -7.21
C ILE A 53 13.15 1.93 -7.65
N ASP A 54 14.09 2.00 -6.71
CA ASP A 54 15.49 1.61 -6.88
C ASP A 54 15.74 0.22 -6.25
N LYS A 55 16.53 -0.63 -6.89
CA LYS A 55 16.94 -1.93 -6.33
C LYS A 55 18.32 -1.81 -5.68
N LYS A 56 18.42 -2.16 -4.40
CA LYS A 56 19.70 -2.21 -3.66
C LYS A 56 19.84 -3.59 -3.03
N ASN A 57 20.75 -4.40 -3.58
CA ASN A 57 20.95 -5.81 -3.20
C ASN A 57 19.63 -6.61 -3.33
N SER A 58 19.19 -7.25 -2.26
CA SER A 58 17.91 -7.97 -2.15
C SER A 58 16.72 -7.06 -1.81
N CYS A 59 16.97 -5.78 -1.55
CA CYS A 59 15.95 -4.81 -1.19
C CYS A 59 15.55 -3.93 -2.37
N LYS A 60 14.38 -3.35 -2.25
CA LYS A 60 13.84 -2.35 -3.15
C LYS A 60 13.49 -1.13 -2.31
N LEU A 61 13.91 0.05 -2.74
CA LEU A 61 13.69 1.33 -2.10
C LEU A 61 12.62 2.07 -2.88
N ILE A 62 11.57 2.52 -2.20
CA ILE A 62 10.57 3.43 -2.76
C ILE A 62 10.96 4.85 -2.34
N SER A 63 10.89 5.81 -3.27
CA SER A 63 11.20 7.23 -3.06
C SER A 63 10.25 8.12 -3.86
N HIS A 64 10.04 9.35 -3.40
CA HIS A 64 9.25 10.38 -4.07
C HIS A 64 10.17 11.57 -4.42
N GLU A 65 9.97 12.21 -5.58
CA GLU A 65 10.91 13.24 -6.08
C GLU A 65 10.89 14.53 -5.26
N ASN A 66 9.81 14.80 -4.52
CA ASN A 66 9.66 16.02 -3.74
C ASN A 66 9.66 15.70 -2.23
N SER A 67 10.72 16.20 -1.57
CA SER A 67 11.04 16.18 -0.12
C SER A 67 11.28 14.82 0.55
N GLY A 68 12.54 14.60 0.95
CA GLY A 68 12.94 13.74 2.07
C GLY A 68 12.77 12.25 1.86
N THR A 69 13.80 11.47 2.15
CA THR A 69 13.76 10.00 2.19
C THR A 69 12.84 9.42 3.28
N ASP A 70 12.05 10.26 3.96
CA ASP A 70 11.33 9.92 5.18
C ASP A 70 9.85 9.73 4.88
N PHE A 71 9.50 8.47 4.60
CA PHE A 71 8.11 8.01 4.62
C PHE A 71 7.74 7.71 6.09
N ILE A 72 7.02 8.62 6.75
CA ILE A 72 6.45 8.39 8.09
C ILE A 72 5.20 7.50 8.01
#